data_AF-A0A9R0ICQ7-F1
#
_entry.id   AF-A0A9R0ICQ7-F1
#
_cell.length_a   1.000
_cell.length_b   1.000
_cell.length_c   1.000
_cell.angle_alpha   90.00
_cell.angle_beta   90.00
_cell.angle_gamma   90.00
#
_symmetry.space_group_name_H-M   'P 1'
#
loop_
_entity.id
_entity.type
_entity.pdbx_description
1 polymer ?
#
loop_
_entity_poly.entity_id
_entity_poly.type
_entity_poly.pdbx_seq_one_letter_code
_entity_poly.pdbx_strand_id
1 'polypeptide(L)'
;MGVSNNITAILNFIALLCSIPIIASGLWLASKPDNECVHLFRWPVVVLGFSILVISLMGFVGAYWYKEGLLALYLCCMAILITLVLVLLIFAFVVTRPDGSSWVPGRGYKEYRLEGFSNWFRNHVTNDDSWFKIRNCLIDTNFCAKLNTQFVGAPDFFLTHISPLQSGCCKPPDICGYQYVNPTMWINPTNPSSDPDCALWSSDQSQLCYNCNSCKAGLLGNLRNEWRKANIILIITVVVLIFVYVIACSAFRNAQTEDLFRKYKQGWT
;
A
#
# COMPACT_ATOMS: atom_id res chain seq x y z
N MET A 1 -27.74 -33.15 -0.75
CA MET A 1 -28.32 -31.84 -1.13
C MET A 1 -28.12 -30.74 -0.07
N GLY A 2 -28.23 -31.00 1.25
CA GLY A 2 -28.03 -29.95 2.27
C GLY A 2 -26.57 -29.52 2.54
N VAL A 3 -25.59 -30.42 2.31
CA VAL A 3 -24.18 -30.15 2.62
C VAL A 3 -23.54 -29.17 1.63
N SER A 4 -23.87 -29.26 0.33
CA SER A 4 -23.29 -28.38 -0.70
C SER A 4 -23.75 -26.93 -0.55
N ASN A 5 -25.03 -26.68 -0.23
CA ASN A 5 -25.53 -25.32 -0.01
C ASN A 5 -24.88 -24.65 1.20
N ASN A 6 -24.68 -25.39 2.29
CA ASN A 6 -23.97 -24.88 3.46
C ASN A 6 -22.50 -24.55 3.15
N ILE A 7 -21.81 -25.37 2.34
CA ILE A 7 -20.42 -25.12 1.94
C ILE A 7 -20.35 -23.83 1.10
N THR A 8 -21.21 -23.63 0.11
CA THR A 8 -21.20 -22.42 -0.73
C THR A 8 -21.51 -21.16 0.09
N ALA A 9 -22.46 -21.24 1.03
CA ALA A 9 -22.77 -20.15 1.94
C ALA A 9 -21.59 -19.79 2.85
N ILE A 10 -20.91 -20.79 3.43
CA ILE A 10 -19.73 -20.58 4.28
C ILE A 10 -18.58 -19.98 3.48
N LEU A 11 -18.31 -20.45 2.26
CA LEU A 11 -17.25 -19.93 1.40
C LEU A 11 -17.48 -18.46 1.03
N ASN A 12 -18.71 -18.07 0.69
CA ASN A 12 -19.07 -16.68 0.41
C ASN A 12 -19.00 -15.80 1.67
N PHE A 13 -19.35 -16.34 2.84
CA PHE A 13 -19.18 -15.64 4.11
C PHE A 13 -17.70 -15.36 4.41
N ILE A 14 -16.83 -16.34 4.19
CA ILE A 14 -15.37 -16.16 4.32
C ILE A 14 -14.86 -15.10 3.32
N ALA A 15 -15.28 -15.15 2.06
CA ALA A 15 -14.90 -14.14 1.07
C ALA A 15 -15.36 -12.72 1.46
N LEU A 16 -16.57 -12.60 2.02
CA LEU A 16 -17.10 -11.34 2.55
C LEU A 16 -16.25 -10.84 3.72
N LEU A 17 -15.91 -11.71 4.68
CA LEU A 17 -15.02 -11.36 5.79
C LEU A 17 -13.64 -10.90 5.30
N CYS A 18 -13.12 -11.47 4.21
CA CYS A 18 -11.86 -11.04 3.59
C CYS A 18 -11.93 -9.67 2.91
N SER A 19 -13.13 -9.21 2.50
CA SER A 19 -13.30 -7.86 1.92
C SER A 19 -13.15 -6.74 2.96
N ILE A 20 -13.55 -7.01 4.21
CA ILE A 20 -13.51 -6.04 5.32
C ILE A 20 -12.07 -5.53 5.59
N PRO A 21 -11.04 -6.37 5.80
CA PRO A 21 -9.68 -5.89 6.03
C PRO A 21 -9.07 -5.20 4.81
N ILE A 22 -9.51 -5.52 3.59
CA ILE A 22 -9.08 -4.82 2.37
C ILE A 22 -9.64 -3.40 2.34
N ILE A 23 -10.95 -3.26 2.57
CA ILE A 23 -11.60 -1.95 2.59
C ILE A 23 -11.06 -1.14 3.78
N ALA A 24 -10.92 -1.75 4.96
CA ALA A 24 -10.37 -1.11 6.14
C ALA A 24 -8.91 -0.68 5.95
N SER A 25 -8.06 -1.50 5.33
CA SER A 25 -6.67 -1.11 5.03
C SER A 25 -6.62 0.00 3.97
N GLY A 26 -7.49 -0.02 2.96
CA GLY A 26 -7.63 1.06 1.99
C GLY A 26 -8.07 2.38 2.64
N LEU A 27 -9.03 2.34 3.55
CA LEU A 27 -9.49 3.49 4.33
C LEU A 27 -8.46 3.96 5.35
N TRP A 28 -7.74 3.05 6.00
CA TRP A 28 -6.67 3.38 6.96
C TRP A 28 -5.46 4.01 6.27
N LEU A 29 -5.10 3.54 5.07
CA LEU A 29 -4.11 4.22 4.24
C LEU A 29 -4.59 5.62 3.84
N ALA A 30 -5.91 5.80 3.64
CA ALA A 30 -6.48 7.08 3.26
C ALA A 30 -6.59 8.08 4.42
N SER A 31 -6.65 7.62 5.67
CA SER A 31 -6.78 8.47 6.86
C SER A 31 -5.44 8.89 7.47
N LYS A 32 -4.31 8.48 6.87
CA LYS A 32 -2.99 8.93 7.33
C LYS A 32 -2.69 10.30 6.73
N PRO A 33 -2.34 11.31 7.54
CA PRO A 33 -2.18 12.70 7.09
C PRO A 33 -1.14 12.85 5.97
N ASP A 34 -0.10 12.02 6.00
CA ASP A 34 0.97 11.92 5.02
C ASP A 34 0.53 11.25 3.70
N ASN A 35 -0.49 10.39 3.74
CA ASN A 35 -1.11 9.77 2.56
C ASN A 35 -2.34 10.55 2.06
N GLU A 36 -3.00 11.35 2.90
CA GLU A 36 -4.08 12.26 2.50
C GLU A 36 -3.60 13.25 1.43
N CYS A 37 -2.34 13.68 1.53
CA CYS A 37 -1.69 14.51 0.53
C CYS A 37 -1.46 13.80 -0.83
N VAL A 38 -1.51 12.46 -0.87
CA VAL A 38 -1.20 11.65 -2.04
C VAL A 38 -2.46 10.89 -2.51
N HIS A 39 -3.23 11.49 -3.42
CA HIS A 39 -4.47 10.91 -3.98
C HIS A 39 -4.28 9.63 -4.82
N LEU A 40 -3.03 9.27 -5.09
CA LEU A 40 -2.58 8.42 -6.18
C LEU A 40 -3.00 6.95 -6.06
N PHE A 41 -3.16 6.42 -4.83
CA PHE A 41 -3.39 4.98 -4.60
C PHE A 41 -4.56 4.63 -3.70
N ARG A 42 -5.30 5.63 -3.21
CA ARG A 42 -6.54 5.40 -2.46
C ARG A 42 -7.56 4.62 -3.29
N TRP A 43 -7.73 5.02 -4.56
CA TRP A 43 -8.80 4.52 -5.41
C TRP A 43 -8.61 3.08 -5.91
N PRO A 44 -7.42 2.64 -6.39
CA PRO A 44 -7.24 1.27 -6.87
C PRO A 44 -7.54 0.20 -5.81
N VAL A 45 -7.08 0.39 -4.56
CA VAL A 45 -7.29 -0.58 -3.47
C VAL A 45 -8.75 -0.58 -3.00
N VAL A 46 -9.38 0.59 -2.91
CA VAL A 46 -10.79 0.70 -2.51
C VAL A 46 -11.71 0.11 -3.59
N VAL A 47 -11.46 0.37 -4.87
CA VAL A 47 -12.21 -0.21 -5.99
C VAL A 47 -12.08 -1.74 -6.01
N LEU A 48 -10.90 -2.28 -5.74
CA LEU A 48 -10.70 -3.72 -5.56
C LEU A 48 -11.53 -4.28 -4.40
N GLY A 49 -11.47 -3.66 -3.22
CA GLY A 49 -12.25 -4.08 -2.06
C GLY A 49 -13.75 -4.12 -2.34
N PHE A 50 -14.26 -3.09 -3.02
CA PHE A 50 -15.66 -3.02 -3.45
C PHE A 50 -16.01 -4.12 -4.47
N SER A 51 -15.11 -4.41 -5.42
CA SER A 51 -15.29 -5.48 -6.40
C SER A 51 -15.43 -6.85 -5.74
N ILE A 52 -14.61 -7.12 -4.71
CA ILE A 52 -14.68 -8.36 -3.90
C ILE A 52 -16.03 -8.46 -3.18
N LEU A 53 -16.52 -7.35 -2.62
CA LEU A 53 -17.83 -7.30 -1.94
C LEU A 53 -18.97 -7.63 -2.92
N VAL A 54 -18.99 -7.01 -4.10
CA VAL A 54 -20.00 -7.24 -5.13
C VAL A 54 -20.00 -8.70 -5.61
N ILE A 55 -18.83 -9.28 -5.83
CA ILE A 55 -18.69 -10.68 -6.25
C ILE A 55 -19.13 -11.64 -5.13
N SER A 56 -18.83 -11.30 -3.87
CA SER A 56 -19.28 -12.09 -2.71
C SER A 56 -20.82 -12.08 -2.58
N LEU A 57 -21.47 -10.94 -2.82
CA LEU A 57 -22.93 -10.83 -2.83
C LEU A 57 -23.57 -11.63 -3.97
N MET A 58 -22.99 -11.60 -5.17
CA MET A 58 -23.43 -12.45 -6.28
C MET A 58 -23.30 -13.95 -5.93
N GLY A 59 -22.27 -14.33 -5.19
CA GLY A 59 -22.12 -15.70 -4.68
C GLY A 59 -23.26 -16.13 -3.75
N PHE A 60 -23.72 -15.24 -2.86
CA PHE A 60 -24.88 -15.50 -2.00
C PHE A 60 -26.17 -15.71 -2.81
N VAL A 61 -26.44 -14.84 -3.79
CA VAL A 61 -27.61 -14.97 -4.69
C VAL A 61 -27.50 -16.25 -5.53
N GLY A 62 -26.28 -16.62 -5.96
CA GLY A 62 -25.98 -17.85 -6.68
C GLY A 62 -26.37 -19.12 -5.93
N ALA A 63 -26.18 -19.16 -4.61
CA ALA A 63 -26.54 -20.30 -3.78
C ALA A 63 -28.06 -20.52 -3.65
N TYR A 64 -28.88 -19.47 -3.87
CA TYR A 64 -30.34 -19.59 -3.80
C TYR A 64 -30.97 -20.07 -5.12
N TRP A 65 -30.37 -19.78 -6.28
CA TRP A 65 -31.06 -19.95 -7.57
C TRP A 65 -30.69 -21.22 -8.36
N TYR A 66 -29.83 -22.10 -7.85
CA TYR A 66 -29.52 -23.46 -8.37
C TYR A 66 -29.45 -23.59 -9.90
N LYS A 67 -28.91 -22.57 -10.58
CA LYS A 67 -28.66 -22.57 -12.03
C LYS A 67 -27.17 -22.85 -12.23
N GLU A 68 -26.85 -23.97 -12.89
CA GLU A 68 -25.47 -24.36 -13.22
C GLU A 68 -24.67 -23.22 -13.88
N GLY A 69 -25.31 -22.44 -14.76
CA GLY A 69 -24.69 -21.29 -15.42
C GLY A 69 -24.29 -20.15 -14.45
N LEU A 70 -25.04 -19.94 -13.37
CA LEU A 70 -24.74 -18.89 -12.38
C LEU A 70 -23.53 -19.27 -11.51
N LEU A 71 -23.38 -20.55 -11.19
CA LEU A 71 -22.20 -21.06 -10.48
C LEU A 71 -20.95 -21.01 -11.37
N ALA A 72 -21.08 -21.34 -12.65
CA ALA A 72 -19.99 -21.20 -13.62
C ALA A 72 -19.54 -19.74 -13.80
N LEU A 73 -20.49 -18.80 -13.89
CA LEU A 73 -20.22 -17.36 -13.92
C LEU A 73 -19.50 -16.90 -12.66
N TYR A 74 -19.95 -17.34 -11.48
CA TYR A 74 -19.30 -17.05 -10.20
C TYR A 74 -17.83 -17.52 -10.18
N LEU A 75 -17.55 -18.76 -10.60
CA LEU A 75 -16.18 -19.29 -10.68
C LEU A 75 -15.32 -18.47 -11.67
N CYS A 76 -15.87 -18.07 -12.82
CA CYS A 76 -15.18 -17.23 -13.78
C CYS A 76 -14.82 -15.84 -13.19
N CYS A 77 -15.78 -15.18 -12.55
CA CYS A 77 -15.55 -13.90 -11.87
C CYS A 77 -14.50 -14.01 -10.76
N MET A 78 -14.54 -15.08 -9.96
CA MET A 78 -13.55 -15.33 -8.92
C MET A 78 -12.14 -15.57 -9.49
N ALA A 79 -12.02 -16.30 -10.61
CA ALA A 79 -10.74 -16.51 -11.28
C ALA A 79 -10.15 -15.19 -11.80
N ILE A 80 -10.97 -14.34 -12.44
CA ILE A 80 -10.56 -13.00 -12.91
C ILE A 80 -10.11 -12.13 -11.75
N LEU A 81 -10.85 -12.14 -10.64
CA LEU A 81 -10.49 -11.38 -9.45
C LEU A 81 -9.14 -11.84 -8.88
N ILE A 82 -8.93 -13.15 -8.71
CA ILE A 82 -7.65 -13.67 -8.21
C ILE A 82 -6.50 -13.26 -9.12
N THR A 83 -6.67 -13.33 -10.44
CA THR A 83 -5.64 -12.90 -11.40
C THR A 83 -5.37 -11.40 -11.31
N LEU A 84 -6.39 -10.55 -11.22
CA LEU A 84 -6.21 -9.11 -11.04
C LEU A 84 -5.45 -8.77 -9.75
N VAL A 85 -5.80 -9.42 -8.64
CA VAL A 85 -5.13 -9.19 -7.35
C VAL A 85 -3.67 -9.67 -7.40
N LEU A 86 -3.39 -10.82 -8.04
CA LEU A 86 -2.02 -11.30 -8.25
C LEU A 86 -1.19 -10.35 -9.11
N VAL A 87 -1.74 -9.83 -10.21
CA VAL A 87 -1.05 -8.83 -11.05
C VAL A 87 -0.71 -7.59 -10.24
N LEU A 88 -1.64 -7.11 -9.42
CA LEU A 88 -1.42 -5.95 -8.55
C LEU A 88 -0.37 -6.23 -7.46
N LEU A 89 -0.34 -7.43 -6.90
CA LEU A 89 0.73 -7.84 -5.97
C LEU A 89 2.09 -7.84 -6.62
N ILE A 90 2.22 -8.43 -7.81
CA ILE A 90 3.48 -8.49 -8.55
C ILE A 90 3.93 -7.07 -8.87
N PHE A 91 3.01 -6.24 -9.38
CA PHE A 91 3.29 -4.85 -9.70
C PHE A 91 3.75 -4.06 -8.46
N ALA A 92 2.99 -4.13 -7.36
CA ALA A 92 3.33 -3.45 -6.12
C ALA A 92 4.67 -3.94 -5.57
N PHE A 93 4.97 -5.23 -5.67
CA PHE A 93 6.26 -5.78 -5.27
C PHE A 93 7.40 -5.22 -6.13
N VAL A 94 7.29 -5.24 -7.46
CA VAL A 94 8.29 -4.71 -8.40
C VAL A 94 8.57 -3.24 -8.11
N VAL A 95 7.52 -2.43 -7.96
CA VAL A 95 7.62 -0.98 -7.71
C VAL A 95 8.25 -0.69 -6.34
N THR A 96 7.97 -1.52 -5.33
CA THR A 96 8.47 -1.37 -3.96
C THR A 96 9.72 -2.19 -3.64
N ARG A 97 10.30 -2.94 -4.59
CA ARG A 97 11.57 -3.66 -4.35
C ARG A 97 12.75 -2.75 -4.05
N PRO A 98 13.09 -1.76 -4.89
CA PRO A 98 14.30 -0.98 -4.67
C PRO A 98 14.13 -0.08 -3.44
N ASP A 99 15.10 -0.14 -2.54
CA ASP A 99 15.20 0.76 -1.40
C ASP A 99 16.26 1.82 -1.65
N GLY A 100 15.83 3.06 -1.87
CA GLY A 100 16.75 4.20 -1.89
C GLY A 100 17.32 4.54 -0.52
N SER A 101 17.32 3.60 0.43
CA SER A 101 17.72 3.82 1.80
C SER A 101 19.23 3.67 1.97
N SER A 102 19.85 4.64 2.62
CA SER A 102 21.27 4.69 2.94
C SER A 102 21.43 4.81 4.45
N TRP A 103 22.26 3.94 5.03
CA TRP A 103 22.61 4.00 6.44
C TRP A 103 23.63 5.09 6.67
N VAL A 104 23.40 5.92 7.68
CA VAL A 104 24.37 6.93 8.12
C VAL A 104 25.13 6.39 9.33
N PRO A 105 26.47 6.31 9.31
CA PRO A 105 27.25 5.84 10.44
C PRO A 105 26.96 6.64 11.72
N GLY A 106 26.72 5.95 12.83
CA GLY A 106 26.48 6.58 14.14
C GLY A 106 25.12 7.24 14.32
N ARG A 107 24.15 6.99 13.43
CA ARG A 107 22.78 7.50 13.51
C ARG A 107 21.75 6.36 13.60
N GLY A 108 20.66 6.57 14.34
CA GLY A 108 19.53 5.65 14.47
C GLY A 108 18.50 5.73 13.33
N TYR A 109 18.74 6.57 12.33
CA TYR A 109 17.85 6.80 11.20
C TYR A 109 18.51 6.52 9.86
N LYS A 110 17.70 6.43 8.80
CA LYS A 110 18.15 6.26 7.41
C LYS A 110 17.90 7.51 6.60
N GLU A 111 18.78 7.76 5.64
CA GLU A 111 18.58 8.75 4.59
C GLU A 111 18.09 8.08 3.31
N TYR A 112 17.34 8.83 2.50
CA TYR A 112 16.71 8.30 1.30
C TYR A 112 17.14 9.12 0.09
N ARG A 113 17.58 8.44 -0.97
CA ARG A 113 17.92 9.06 -2.26
C ARG A 113 16.92 8.68 -3.32
N LEU A 114 16.54 9.65 -4.15
CA LEU A 114 15.56 9.46 -5.23
C LEU A 114 15.97 8.39 -6.24
N GLU A 115 17.27 8.32 -6.55
CA GLU A 115 17.81 7.41 -7.56
C GLU A 115 17.69 5.94 -7.18
N GLY A 116 17.58 5.64 -5.89
CA GLY A 116 17.42 4.27 -5.41
C GLY A 116 15.97 3.78 -5.39
N PHE A 117 15.01 4.53 -5.93
CA PHE A 117 13.62 4.08 -6.10
C PHE A 117 13.32 3.75 -7.57
N SER A 118 12.27 2.97 -7.80
CA SER A 118 11.88 2.60 -9.18
C SER A 118 11.42 3.81 -9.98
N ASN A 119 11.75 3.85 -11.27
CA ASN A 119 11.42 4.96 -12.18
C ASN A 119 9.91 5.28 -12.17
N TRP A 120 9.07 4.25 -12.15
CA TRP A 120 7.63 4.43 -12.11
C TRP A 120 7.18 5.10 -10.80
N PHE A 121 7.71 4.65 -9.66
CA PHE A 121 7.36 5.22 -8.36
C PHE A 121 7.83 6.66 -8.21
N ARG A 122 9.05 6.95 -8.70
CA ARG A 122 9.61 8.29 -8.74
C ARG A 122 8.75 9.21 -9.60
N ASN A 123 8.58 8.90 -10.88
CA ASN A 123 7.90 9.80 -11.81
C ASN A 123 6.47 10.12 -11.36
N HIS A 124 5.73 9.13 -10.87
CA HIS A 124 4.33 9.36 -10.50
C HIS A 124 4.16 10.28 -9.27
N VAL A 125 5.11 10.25 -8.33
CA VAL A 125 5.09 11.09 -7.11
C VAL A 125 5.81 12.41 -7.30
N THR A 126 6.90 12.43 -8.08
CA THR A 126 7.78 13.60 -8.23
C THR A 126 7.48 14.47 -9.46
N ASN A 127 6.46 14.14 -10.26
CA ASN A 127 5.96 15.02 -11.32
C ASN A 127 5.61 16.40 -10.73
N ASP A 128 6.01 17.48 -11.39
CA ASP A 128 5.95 18.84 -10.81
C ASP A 128 4.54 19.26 -10.36
N ASP A 129 3.52 19.00 -11.18
CA ASP A 129 2.12 19.32 -10.84
C ASP A 129 1.60 18.53 -9.63
N SER A 130 1.98 17.25 -9.54
CA SER A 130 1.61 16.38 -8.42
C SER A 130 2.36 16.78 -7.16
N TRP A 131 3.66 17.05 -7.27
CA TRP A 131 4.52 17.44 -6.17
C TRP A 131 4.10 18.77 -5.57
N PHE A 132 3.70 19.75 -6.39
CA PHE A 132 3.23 21.03 -5.90
C PHE A 132 2.03 20.88 -4.93
N LYS A 133 1.06 20.03 -5.27
CA LYS A 133 -0.10 19.75 -4.41
C LYS A 133 0.30 19.03 -3.12
N ILE A 134 1.16 18.02 -3.25
CA ILE A 134 1.67 17.25 -2.11
C ILE A 134 2.46 18.16 -1.15
N ARG A 135 3.36 18.98 -1.68
CA ARG A 135 4.16 19.94 -0.91
C ARG A 135 3.28 20.89 -0.11
N ASN A 136 2.28 21.50 -0.72
CA ASN A 136 1.40 22.45 -0.03
C ASN A 136 0.64 21.77 1.12
N CYS A 137 0.20 20.53 0.92
CA CYS A 137 -0.42 19.73 1.97
C CYS A 137 0.56 19.36 3.10
N LEU A 138 1.82 19.03 2.77
CA LEU A 138 2.86 18.74 3.76
C LEU A 138 3.25 19.96 4.60
N ILE A 139 3.21 21.16 4.02
CA ILE A 139 3.43 22.43 4.73
C ILE A 139 2.27 22.70 5.69
N ASP A 140 1.02 22.56 5.23
CA ASP A 140 -0.18 22.84 6.01
C ASP A 140 -0.32 21.94 7.25
N THR A 141 0.01 20.65 7.10
CA THR A 141 -0.04 19.68 8.21
C THR A 141 1.00 19.93 9.32
N ASN A 142 2.00 20.80 9.10
CA ASN A 142 3.04 21.18 10.06
C ASN A 142 3.69 19.98 10.78
N PHE A 143 3.82 18.83 10.11
CA PHE A 143 4.27 17.60 10.76
C PHE A 143 5.73 17.67 11.26
N CYS A 144 6.56 18.53 10.67
CA CYS A 144 7.93 18.80 11.13
C CYS A 144 7.97 19.52 12.49
N ALA A 145 6.96 20.33 12.83
CA ALA A 145 6.88 20.98 14.13
C ALA A 145 6.73 19.96 15.28
N LYS A 146 6.08 18.81 15.01
CA LYS A 146 5.94 17.72 16.00
C LYS A 146 7.29 17.13 16.41
N LEU A 147 8.30 17.19 15.54
CA LEU A 147 9.66 16.74 15.84
C LEU A 147 10.29 17.56 16.97
N ASN A 148 10.05 18.87 16.97
CA ASN A 148 10.58 19.78 17.99
C ASN A 148 9.93 19.57 19.36
N THR A 149 8.67 19.12 19.39
CA THR A 149 7.98 18.78 20.64
C THR A 149 8.32 17.39 21.16
N GLN A 150 8.72 16.47 20.27
CA GLN A 150 8.98 15.06 20.60
C GLN A 150 10.43 14.82 21.03
N PHE A 151 11.38 15.63 20.55
CA PHE A 151 12.81 15.46 20.83
C PHE A 151 13.39 16.74 21.44
N VAL A 152 13.85 16.64 22.70
CA VAL A 152 14.37 17.77 23.47
C VAL A 152 15.91 17.86 23.38
N GLY A 153 16.60 16.74 23.16
CA GLY A 153 18.06 16.66 23.12
C GLY A 153 18.63 16.16 21.78
N ALA A 154 19.84 16.62 21.45
CA ALA A 154 20.64 16.09 20.34
C ALA A 154 20.86 14.57 20.38
N PRO A 155 21.25 13.93 21.52
CA PRO A 155 21.45 12.47 21.54
C PRO A 155 20.15 11.71 21.28
N ASP A 156 19.02 12.19 21.82
CA ASP A 156 17.71 11.57 21.59
C ASP A 156 17.30 11.66 20.12
N PHE A 157 17.58 12.79 19.45
CA PHE A 157 17.30 12.95 18.03
C PHE A 157 18.16 12.02 17.16
N PHE A 158 19.45 11.88 17.46
CA PHE A 158 20.37 11.12 16.61
C PHE A 158 20.33 9.61 16.83
N LEU A 159 19.93 9.15 18.01
CA LEU A 159 19.84 7.72 18.34
C LEU A 159 18.45 7.13 18.09
N THR A 160 17.42 7.97 17.97
CA THR A 160 16.05 7.49 17.74
C THR A 160 15.73 7.32 16.26
N HIS A 161 14.89 6.33 15.96
CA HIS A 161 14.36 6.10 14.63
C HIS A 161 13.26 7.12 14.28
N ILE A 162 13.59 8.09 13.43
CA ILE A 162 12.62 9.02 12.82
C ILE A 162 12.01 8.44 11.53
N SER A 163 10.82 8.89 11.15
CA SER A 163 10.18 8.40 9.92
C SER A 163 10.96 8.84 8.66
N PRO A 164 10.88 8.10 7.54
CA PRO A 164 11.54 8.48 6.29
C PRO A 164 11.17 9.89 5.80
N LEU A 165 9.90 10.28 6.01
CA LEU A 165 9.40 11.59 5.65
C LEU A 165 10.01 12.69 6.53
N GLN A 166 10.13 12.43 7.83
CA GLN A 166 10.77 13.37 8.77
C GLN A 166 12.26 13.51 8.48
N SER A 167 12.96 12.42 8.18
CA SER A 167 14.39 12.48 7.85
C SER A 167 14.68 13.17 6.52
N GLY A 168 13.76 13.13 5.57
CA GLY A 168 13.92 13.78 4.25
C GLY A 168 13.49 15.25 4.19
N CYS A 169 12.45 15.66 4.93
CA CYS A 169 11.86 16.99 4.82
C CYS A 169 12.20 17.94 5.97
N CYS A 170 12.40 17.41 7.18
CA CYS A 170 12.50 18.21 8.41
C CYS A 170 13.94 18.45 8.88
N LYS A 171 14.94 17.89 8.20
CA LYS A 171 16.36 18.09 8.48
C LYS A 171 17.14 18.20 7.15
N PRO A 172 18.32 18.85 7.14
CA PRO A 172 19.20 18.82 5.98
C PRO A 172 19.87 17.43 5.82
N PRO A 173 20.38 17.11 4.62
CA PRO A 173 21.22 15.93 4.41
C PRO A 173 22.49 15.98 5.28
N ASP A 174 22.87 14.85 5.90
CA ASP A 174 24.05 14.80 6.78
C ASP A 174 25.36 15.14 6.01
N ILE A 175 25.43 14.87 4.70
CA ILE A 175 26.60 15.17 3.84
C ILE A 175 26.89 16.67 3.68
N CYS A 176 25.90 17.53 3.94
CA CYS A 176 26.06 18.98 3.90
C CYS A 176 26.87 19.51 5.09
N GLY A 177 26.94 18.73 6.18
CA GLY A 177 27.70 19.09 7.39
C GLY A 177 27.18 20.33 8.10
N TYR A 178 25.86 20.48 8.24
CA TYR A 178 25.26 21.54 9.04
C TYR A 178 25.45 21.29 10.54
N GLN A 179 25.55 22.36 11.31
CA GLN A 179 25.59 22.32 12.77
C GLN A 179 24.17 22.22 13.33
N TYR A 180 23.96 21.24 14.22
CA TYR A 180 22.69 21.01 14.90
C TYR A 180 22.42 22.11 15.93
N VAL A 181 21.24 22.74 15.85
CA VAL A 181 20.73 23.62 16.92
C VAL A 181 19.53 22.95 17.58
N ASN A 182 18.49 22.68 16.78
CA ASN A 182 17.25 21.99 17.18
C ASN A 182 16.83 21.03 16.04
N PRO A 183 15.86 20.12 16.24
CA PRO A 183 15.49 19.12 15.23
C PRO A 183 15.22 19.67 13.82
N THR A 184 14.61 20.87 13.73
CA THR A 184 14.28 21.55 12.47
C THR A 184 15.12 22.80 12.19
N MET A 185 16.13 23.11 13.02
CA MET A 185 16.99 24.28 12.84
C MET A 185 18.47 23.91 12.82
N TRP A 186 19.11 24.30 11.74
CA TRP A 186 20.47 23.94 11.40
C TRP A 186 21.19 25.14 10.79
N ILE A 187 22.45 25.33 11.14
CA ILE A 187 23.23 26.51 10.72
C ILE A 187 24.59 26.10 10.14
N ASN A 188 25.16 26.97 9.29
CA ASN A 188 26.53 26.89 8.76
C ASN A 188 26.89 25.52 8.15
N PRO A 189 26.57 25.28 6.86
CA PRO A 189 27.00 24.06 6.18
C PRO A 189 28.52 24.06 6.01
N THR A 190 29.15 22.94 6.33
CA THR A 190 30.58 22.72 6.08
C THR A 190 30.84 22.41 4.59
N ASN A 191 29.90 21.72 3.94
CA ASN A 191 30.00 21.28 2.55
C ASN A 191 28.73 21.67 1.76
N PRO A 192 28.52 22.95 1.42
CA PRO A 192 27.31 23.40 0.73
C PRO A 192 27.18 22.88 -0.72
N SER A 193 28.28 22.42 -1.33
CA SER A 193 28.32 21.95 -2.72
C SER A 193 28.30 20.42 -2.88
N SER A 194 28.18 19.67 -1.78
CA SER A 194 28.23 18.20 -1.83
C SER A 194 26.95 17.57 -2.36
N ASP A 195 25.81 18.25 -2.20
CA ASP A 195 24.49 17.83 -2.69
C ASP A 195 23.69 19.09 -3.10
N PRO A 196 22.93 19.06 -4.22
CA PRO A 196 22.06 20.17 -4.59
C PRO A 196 21.04 20.54 -3.51
N ASP A 197 20.62 19.58 -2.68
CA ASP A 197 19.69 19.82 -1.58
C ASP A 197 20.30 20.67 -0.46
N CYS A 198 21.63 20.72 -0.32
CA CYS A 198 22.31 21.55 0.68
C CYS A 198 22.00 23.03 0.46
N ALA A 199 21.99 23.50 -0.78
CA ALA A 199 21.69 24.89 -1.10
C ALA A 199 20.19 25.23 -0.99
N LEU A 200 19.32 24.21 -1.03
CA LEU A 200 17.87 24.37 -0.96
C LEU A 200 17.32 24.33 0.46
N TRP A 201 18.09 23.84 1.43
CA TRP A 201 17.68 23.78 2.83
C TRP A 201 17.46 25.18 3.42
N SER A 202 16.35 25.35 4.14
CA SER A 202 16.04 26.54 4.93
C SER A 202 15.62 26.16 6.35
N SER A 203 16.00 26.96 7.35
CA SER A 203 15.55 26.79 8.74
C SER A 203 14.19 27.45 9.01
N ASP A 204 13.60 28.13 8.02
CA ASP A 204 12.22 28.61 8.08
C ASP A 204 11.24 27.43 8.03
N GLN A 205 10.33 27.36 9.01
CA GLN A 205 9.34 26.30 9.14
C GLN A 205 8.38 26.23 7.93
N SER A 206 8.20 27.34 7.20
CA SER A 206 7.36 27.37 6.00
C SER A 206 8.01 26.78 4.74
N GLN A 207 9.36 26.69 4.73
CA GLN A 207 10.13 26.27 3.55
C GLN A 207 10.85 24.94 3.76
N LEU A 208 11.53 24.76 4.90
CA LEU A 208 12.33 23.58 5.27
C LEU A 208 13.04 22.96 4.06
N CYS A 209 13.04 21.63 3.92
CA CYS A 209 13.49 20.94 2.71
C CYS A 209 12.33 20.52 1.80
N TYR A 210 11.18 21.21 1.82
CA TYR A 210 9.98 20.76 1.08
C TYR A 210 10.16 20.76 -0.45
N ASN A 211 11.18 21.43 -0.99
CA ASN A 211 11.54 21.38 -2.41
C ASN A 211 12.73 20.46 -2.72
N CYS A 212 13.35 19.86 -1.70
CA CYS A 212 14.52 19.02 -1.87
C CYS A 212 14.17 17.65 -2.46
N ASN A 213 15.15 17.05 -3.13
CA ASN A 213 15.08 15.67 -3.59
C ASN A 213 15.02 14.69 -2.41
N SER A 214 15.67 15.02 -1.30
CA SER A 214 15.65 14.28 -0.04
C SER A 214 14.25 14.19 0.55
N CYS A 215 13.45 15.26 0.48
CA CYS A 215 12.06 15.25 0.95
C CYS A 215 11.17 14.40 0.04
N LYS A 216 11.33 14.53 -1.28
CA LYS A 216 10.67 13.63 -2.26
C LYS A 216 11.02 12.17 -1.97
N ALA A 217 12.29 11.85 -1.79
CA ALA A 217 12.77 10.51 -1.47
C ALA A 217 12.24 9.99 -0.12
N GLY A 218 12.18 10.86 0.90
CA GLY A 218 11.61 10.55 2.20
C GLY A 218 10.12 10.19 2.11
N LEU A 219 9.35 10.93 1.31
CA LEU A 219 7.95 10.60 1.03
C LEU A 219 7.81 9.24 0.32
N LEU A 220 8.62 8.99 -0.71
CA LEU A 220 8.65 7.67 -1.38
C LEU A 220 8.97 6.55 -0.38
N GLY A 221 9.96 6.75 0.50
CA GLY A 221 10.32 5.80 1.54
C GLY A 221 9.17 5.52 2.52
N ASN A 222 8.46 6.55 2.94
CA ASN A 222 7.32 6.45 3.84
C ASN A 222 6.15 5.70 3.18
N LEU A 223 5.74 6.13 1.99
CA LEU A 223 4.70 5.49 1.19
C LEU A 223 5.00 4.01 0.97
N ARG A 224 6.24 3.68 0.59
CA ARG A 224 6.69 2.31 0.39
C ARG A 224 6.54 1.46 1.64
N ASN A 225 6.90 1.98 2.82
CA ASN A 225 6.77 1.24 4.07
C ASN A 225 5.30 0.93 4.38
N GLU A 226 4.42 1.91 4.20
CA GLU A 226 2.97 1.74 4.39
C GLU A 226 2.38 0.77 3.36
N TRP A 227 2.84 0.80 2.11
CA TRP A 227 2.44 -0.15 1.09
C TRP A 227 2.84 -1.58 1.40
N ARG A 228 4.03 -1.80 1.96
CA ARG A 228 4.42 -3.15 2.35
C ARG A 228 3.50 -3.70 3.44
N LYS A 229 3.08 -2.87 4.40
CA LYS A 229 2.09 -3.28 5.41
C LYS A 229 0.75 -3.67 4.77
N ALA A 230 0.25 -2.86 3.83
CA ALA A 230 -0.98 -3.17 3.09
C ALA A 230 -0.85 -4.43 2.21
N ASN A 231 0.28 -4.60 1.52
CA ASN A 231 0.56 -5.75 0.67
C ASN A 231 0.59 -7.06 1.48
N ILE A 232 1.06 -7.05 2.73
CA ILE A 232 1.01 -8.23 3.61
C ILE A 232 -0.44 -8.68 3.81
N ILE A 233 -1.36 -7.75 4.09
CA ILE A 233 -2.79 -8.04 4.23
C ILE A 233 -3.33 -8.63 2.91
N LEU A 234 -2.97 -8.01 1.78
CA LEU A 234 -3.44 -8.42 0.46
C LEU A 234 -2.91 -9.81 0.06
N ILE A 235 -1.68 -10.17 0.44
CA ILE A 235 -1.12 -11.53 0.27
C ILE A 235 -1.96 -12.55 1.05
N ILE A 236 -2.25 -12.27 2.34
CA ILE A 236 -3.06 -13.17 3.18
C ILE A 236 -4.43 -13.37 2.53
N THR A 237 -5.07 -12.30 2.04
CA THR A 237 -6.36 -12.41 1.36
C THR A 237 -6.30 -13.25 0.09
N VAL A 238 -5.28 -13.07 -0.76
CA VAL A 238 -5.14 -13.88 -1.98
C VAL A 238 -5.00 -15.36 -1.66
N VAL A 239 -4.23 -15.71 -0.63
CA VAL A 239 -4.10 -17.11 -0.19
C VAL A 239 -5.47 -17.68 0.18
N VAL A 240 -6.26 -16.97 0.98
CA VAL A 240 -7.61 -17.40 1.37
C VAL A 240 -8.54 -17.52 0.15
N LEU A 241 -8.50 -16.55 -0.78
CA LEU A 241 -9.30 -16.59 -2.00
C LEU A 241 -8.95 -17.78 -2.90
N ILE A 242 -7.67 -18.15 -3.00
CA ILE A 242 -7.22 -19.34 -3.74
C ILE A 242 -7.77 -20.61 -3.07
N PHE A 243 -7.69 -20.73 -1.75
CA PHE A 243 -8.27 -21.88 -1.02
C PHE A 243 -9.78 -21.99 -1.28
N VAL A 244 -10.52 -20.88 -1.16
CA VAL A 244 -11.96 -20.83 -1.43
C VAL A 244 -12.27 -21.23 -2.88
N TYR A 245 -11.48 -20.73 -3.84
CA TYR A 245 -11.64 -21.05 -5.26
C TYR A 245 -11.42 -22.53 -5.55
N VAL A 246 -10.40 -23.16 -4.95
CA VAL A 246 -10.13 -24.60 -5.11
C VAL A 246 -11.29 -25.45 -4.57
N ILE A 247 -11.84 -25.10 -3.41
CA ILE A 247 -13.01 -25.80 -2.82
C ILE A 247 -14.26 -25.58 -3.69
N ALA A 248 -14.48 -24.36 -4.19
CA ALA A 248 -15.60 -24.08 -5.07
C ALA A 248 -15.49 -24.86 -6.40
N CYS A 249 -14.29 -24.96 -6.97
CA CYS A 249 -14.03 -25.76 -8.17
C CYS A 249 -14.24 -27.26 -7.93
N SER A 250 -13.80 -27.79 -6.78
CA SER A 250 -14.01 -29.21 -6.46
C SER A 250 -15.48 -29.53 -6.24
N ALA A 251 -16.22 -28.65 -5.56
CA ALA A 251 -17.67 -28.77 -5.39
C ALA A 251 -18.42 -28.74 -6.74
N PHE A 252 -18.04 -27.83 -7.65
CA PHE A 252 -18.63 -27.76 -8.98
C PHE A 252 -18.35 -29.00 -9.82
N ARG A 253 -17.10 -29.47 -9.84
CA ARG A 253 -16.75 -30.72 -10.55
C ARG A 253 -17.51 -31.92 -10.02
N ASN A 254 -17.71 -32.01 -8.71
CA ASN A 254 -18.46 -33.11 -8.11
C ASN A 254 -19.93 -33.08 -8.53
N ALA A 255 -20.58 -31.91 -8.50
CA ALA A 255 -21.97 -31.74 -8.95
C ALA A 255 -22.14 -32.11 -10.44
N GLN A 256 -21.22 -31.65 -11.31
CA GLN A 256 -21.27 -31.99 -12.74
C GLN A 256 -21.09 -33.49 -12.99
N THR A 257 -20.26 -34.16 -12.18
CA THR A 257 -20.02 -35.60 -12.26
C THR A 257 -21.27 -36.39 -11.82
N GLU A 258 -21.93 -35.97 -10.74
CA GLU A 258 -23.21 -36.55 -10.30
C GLU A 258 -24.31 -36.41 -11.36
N ASP A 259 -24.40 -35.26 -12.03
CA ASP A 259 -25.38 -35.06 -13.11
C ASP A 259 -25.09 -35.91 -14.35
N LEU A 260 -23.83 -36.09 -14.72
CA LEU A 260 -23.42 -37.02 -15.79
C LEU A 260 -23.77 -38.46 -15.43
N PHE A 261 -23.49 -38.91 -14.20
CA PHE A 261 -23.86 -40.25 -13.74
C PHE A 261 -25.39 -40.43 -13.70
N ARG A 262 -26.15 -39.41 -13.29
CA ARG A 262 -27.61 -39.46 -13.29
C ARG A 262 -28.18 -39.61 -14.71
N LYS A 263 -27.68 -38.83 -15.68
CA LYS A 263 -28.05 -38.95 -17.10
C LYS A 263 -27.68 -40.32 -17.67
N TYR A 264 -26.49 -40.84 -17.34
CA TYR A 264 -26.07 -42.17 -17.78
C TYR A 264 -26.97 -43.28 -17.21
N LYS A 265 -27.39 -43.15 -15.94
CA LYS A 265 -28.25 -44.13 -15.27
C LYS A 265 -29.71 -44.07 -15.72
N GLN A 266 -30.18 -42.94 -16.21
CA GLN A 266 -31.56 -42.79 -16.71
C GLN A 266 -31.77 -43.38 -18.10
N GLY A 267 -30.70 -43.74 -18.82
CA GLY A 267 -30.80 -44.26 -20.19
C GLY A 267 -31.27 -43.19 -21.18
N TRP A 268 -30.73 -43.24 -22.40
CA TRP A 268 -31.27 -42.43 -23.49
C TRP A 268 -32.61 -43.04 -23.92
N THR A 269 -33.72 -42.53 -23.37
CA THR A 269 -35.06 -42.69 -23.96
C THR A 269 -35.41 -41.47 -24.77
#